data_AF-A0A1G5WJ84-F1
#
_entry.id   AF-A0A1G5WJ84-F1
#
_cell.length_a   1.000
_cell.length_b   1.000
_cell.length_c   1.000
_cell.angle_alpha   90.00
_cell.angle_beta   90.00
_cell.angle_gamma   90.00
#
_symmetry.space_group_name_H-M   'P 1'
#
loop_
_entity.id
_entity.type
_entity.pdbx_description
1 polymer ?
#
loop_
_entity_poly.entity_id
_entity_poly.type
_entity_poly.pdbx_seq_one_letter_code
_entity_poly.pdbx_strand_id
1 'polypeptide(L)'
;MNTIKELRKTTGMSQSKFALYLGIPVANIQHWEQGKTTPPDYVTSLISRVMKSDGYIEEELTTAQIDMLRQTQATLALENLSVGNMAMNAMGKMIKGKISREEYQRMLKENYKANGKH
;
A
#
# COMPACT_ATOMS: atom_id res chain seq x y z
N MET A 1 -1.14 -18.45 -14.02
CA MET A 1 -1.27 -17.05 -13.54
C MET A 1 -0.05 -16.28 -14.04
N ASN A 2 -0.20 -15.02 -14.47
CA ASN A 2 0.93 -14.27 -15.05
C ASN A 2 1.16 -12.97 -14.28
N THR A 3 2.23 -12.94 -13.48
CA THR A 3 2.55 -11.84 -12.58
C THR A 3 2.66 -10.49 -13.31
N ILE A 4 3.25 -10.45 -14.51
CA ILE A 4 3.39 -9.20 -15.29
C ILE A 4 2.02 -8.67 -15.73
N LYS A 5 1.14 -9.56 -16.17
CA LYS A 5 -0.22 -9.19 -16.61
C LYS A 5 -1.03 -8.60 -15.46
N GLU A 6 -0.89 -9.16 -14.27
CA GLU A 6 -1.56 -8.67 -13.06
C GLU A 6 -1.03 -7.31 -12.65
N LEU A 7 0.30 -7.16 -12.56
CA LEU A 7 0.95 -5.89 -12.27
C LEU A 7 0.49 -4.80 -13.26
N ARG A 8 0.49 -5.08 -14.57
CA ARG A 8 -0.01 -4.11 -15.55
C ARG A 8 -1.46 -3.74 -15.33
N LYS A 9 -2.34 -4.71 -15.03
CA LYS A 9 -3.77 -4.44 -14.83
C LYS A 9 -4.03 -3.48 -13.67
N THR A 10 -3.21 -3.49 -12.61
CA THR A 10 -3.33 -2.51 -11.50
C THR A 10 -3.17 -1.07 -11.97
N THR A 11 -2.41 -0.84 -13.06
CA THR A 11 -2.15 0.50 -13.59
C THR A 11 -3.23 1.02 -14.54
N GLY A 12 -4.12 0.16 -15.05
CA GLY A 12 -5.05 0.48 -16.13
C GLY A 12 -4.40 0.71 -17.51
N MET A 13 -3.08 0.49 -17.66
CA MET A 13 -2.36 0.73 -18.92
C MET A 13 -2.57 -0.40 -19.95
N SER A 14 -2.54 -0.03 -21.23
CA SER A 14 -2.36 -1.00 -22.32
C SER A 14 -0.94 -1.59 -22.28
N GLN A 15 -0.72 -2.73 -22.96
CA GLN A 15 0.60 -3.36 -23.03
C GLN A 15 1.68 -2.40 -23.55
N SER A 16 1.38 -1.62 -24.61
CA SER A 16 2.31 -0.66 -25.19
C SER A 16 2.63 0.50 -24.24
N LYS A 17 1.62 1.03 -23.52
CA LYS A 17 1.84 2.09 -22.53
C LYS A 17 2.67 1.61 -21.35
N PHE A 18 2.40 0.40 -20.86
CA PHE A 18 3.15 -0.22 -19.78
C PHE A 18 4.60 -0.53 -20.17
N ALA A 19 4.81 -1.01 -21.39
CA ALA A 19 6.14 -1.22 -21.96
C ALA A 19 6.94 0.09 -22.04
N LEU A 20 6.32 1.14 -22.58
CA LEU A 20 6.93 2.47 -22.66
C LEU A 20 7.25 3.03 -21.27
N TYR A 21 6.31 2.89 -20.32
CA TYR A 21 6.47 3.33 -18.94
C TYR A 21 7.69 2.71 -18.26
N LEU A 22 7.89 1.39 -18.45
CA LEU A 22 9.01 0.65 -17.86
C LEU A 22 10.32 0.75 -18.66
N GLY A 23 10.29 1.33 -19.87
CA GLY A 23 11.43 1.29 -20.80
C GLY A 23 11.75 -0.12 -21.32
N ILE A 24 10.76 -1.01 -21.38
CA ILE A 24 10.91 -2.40 -21.83
C ILE A 24 10.33 -2.55 -23.24
N PRO A 25 10.94 -3.30 -24.17
CA PRO A 25 10.34 -3.58 -25.47
C PRO A 25 8.93 -4.19 -25.34
N VAL A 26 7.97 -3.67 -26.09
CA VAL A 26 6.56 -4.15 -26.04
C VAL A 26 6.44 -5.65 -26.32
N ALA A 27 7.31 -6.18 -27.20
CA ALA A 27 7.37 -7.60 -27.51
C ALA A 27 7.66 -8.46 -26.26
N ASN A 28 8.51 -7.97 -25.34
CA ASN A 28 8.82 -8.70 -24.10
C ASN A 28 7.58 -8.76 -23.20
N ILE A 29 6.88 -7.63 -22.99
CA ILE A 29 5.62 -7.60 -22.22
C ILE A 29 4.60 -8.57 -22.83
N GLN A 30 4.43 -8.55 -24.16
CA GLN A 30 3.51 -9.44 -24.85
C GLN A 30 3.89 -10.92 -24.69
N HIS A 31 5.16 -11.26 -24.90
CA HIS A 31 5.65 -12.63 -24.76
C HIS A 31 5.53 -13.15 -23.34
N TRP A 32 5.88 -12.31 -22.36
CA TRP A 32 5.68 -12.63 -20.95
C TRP A 32 4.21 -12.87 -20.68
N GLU A 33 3.31 -11.92 -20.99
CA GLU A 33 1.87 -12.05 -20.72
C GLU A 33 1.18 -13.23 -21.42
N GLN A 34 1.70 -13.65 -22.59
CA GLN A 34 1.24 -14.82 -23.33
C GLN A 34 1.86 -16.14 -22.83
N GLY A 35 2.85 -16.09 -21.93
CA GLY A 35 3.57 -17.26 -21.44
C GLY A 35 4.55 -17.87 -22.44
N LYS A 36 4.92 -17.13 -23.50
CA LYS A 36 5.92 -17.56 -24.49
C LYS A 36 7.33 -17.60 -23.91
N THR A 37 7.63 -16.68 -23.00
CA THR A 37 8.87 -16.63 -22.24
C THR A 37 8.57 -16.21 -20.82
N THR A 38 9.48 -16.51 -19.89
CA THR A 38 9.37 -16.09 -18.50
C THR A 38 10.27 -14.88 -18.28
N PRO A 39 9.79 -13.79 -17.68
CA PRO A 39 10.67 -12.69 -17.29
C PRO A 39 11.69 -13.20 -16.26
N PRO A 40 12.96 -12.75 -16.30
CA PRO A 40 13.89 -13.05 -15.23
C PRO A 40 13.33 -12.60 -13.87
N ASP A 41 13.61 -13.35 -12.81
CA ASP A 41 13.05 -13.07 -11.47
C ASP A 41 13.36 -11.65 -11.01
N TYR A 42 14.59 -11.18 -11.25
CA TYR A 42 15.00 -9.82 -10.89
C TYR A 42 14.17 -8.73 -11.61
N VAL A 43 13.75 -8.97 -12.86
CA VAL A 43 12.92 -8.03 -13.63
C VAL A 43 11.54 -7.93 -12.98
N THR A 44 10.96 -9.06 -12.59
CA THR A 44 9.67 -9.10 -11.91
C THR A 44 9.74 -8.35 -10.57
N SER A 45 10.80 -8.55 -9.79
CA SER A 45 11.03 -7.80 -8.55
C SER A 45 11.19 -6.30 -8.78
N LEU A 46 11.94 -5.90 -9.81
CA LEU A 46 12.11 -4.48 -10.17
C LEU A 46 10.78 -3.84 -10.58
N ILE A 47 10.00 -4.49 -11.44
CA ILE A 47 8.69 -3.99 -11.84
C ILE A 47 7.79 -3.85 -10.61
N SER A 48 7.73 -4.86 -9.74
CA SER A 48 6.95 -4.78 -8.50
C SER A 48 7.35 -3.59 -7.62
N ARG A 49 8.66 -3.34 -7.47
CA ARG A 49 9.16 -2.20 -6.69
C ARG A 49 8.77 -0.85 -7.31
N VAL A 50 8.86 -0.73 -8.64
CA VAL A 50 8.43 0.46 -9.38
C VAL A 50 6.93 0.69 -9.17
N MET A 51 6.10 -0.34 -9.36
CA MET A 51 4.65 -0.24 -9.15
C MET A 51 4.27 0.20 -7.73
N LYS A 52 4.99 -0.27 -6.70
CA LYS A 52 4.79 0.18 -5.32
C LYS A 52 5.21 1.63 -5.12
N SER A 53 6.40 2.00 -5.61
CA SER A 53 6.94 3.36 -5.51
C SER A 53 5.99 4.38 -6.15
N ASP A 54 5.41 4.02 -7.28
CA ASP A 54 4.53 4.92 -8.06
C ASP A 54 3.07 4.86 -7.60
N GLY A 55 2.77 4.09 -6.56
CA GLY A 55 1.46 4.03 -5.93
C GLY A 55 0.40 3.21 -6.68
N TYR A 56 0.79 2.40 -7.66
CA TYR A 56 -0.11 1.47 -8.34
C TYR A 56 -0.48 0.26 -7.48
N ILE A 57 0.35 -0.05 -6.48
CA ILE A 57 0.14 -1.15 -5.54
C ILE A 57 0.35 -0.60 -4.13
N GLU A 58 -0.64 -0.77 -3.27
CA GLU A 58 -0.47 -0.45 -1.85
C GLU A 58 0.39 -1.52 -1.16
N GLU A 59 1.23 -1.11 -0.22
CA GLU A 59 1.79 -2.05 0.74
C GLU A 59 0.64 -2.64 1.55
N GLU A 60 0.37 -3.93 1.33
CA GLU A 60 -0.43 -4.71 2.25
C GLU A 60 0.30 -4.76 3.59
N LEU A 61 -0.44 -4.46 4.66
CA LEU A 61 0.05 -4.62 6.01
C LEU A 61 0.46 -6.08 6.21
N THR A 62 1.61 -6.30 6.83
CA THR A 62 2.01 -7.65 7.23
C THR A 62 0.95 -8.27 8.14
N THR A 63 0.84 -9.61 8.15
CA THR A 63 -0.09 -10.33 9.05
C THR A 63 0.08 -9.89 10.50
N ALA A 64 1.32 -9.68 10.95
CA ALA A 64 1.64 -9.17 12.27
C ALA A 64 1.09 -7.76 12.53
N GLN A 65 1.20 -6.85 11.56
CA GLN A 65 0.62 -5.50 11.66
C GLN A 65 -0.91 -5.53 11.68
N ILE A 66 -1.54 -6.44 10.93
CA ILE A 66 -3.01 -6.64 10.92
C ILE A 66 -3.48 -7.15 12.29
N ASP A 67 -2.79 -8.14 12.85
CA ASP A 67 -3.16 -8.73 14.13
C ASP A 67 -2.93 -7.75 15.30
N MET A 68 -1.84 -6.98 15.26
CA MET A 68 -1.61 -5.89 16.21
C MET A 68 -2.73 -4.84 16.15
N LEU A 69 -3.19 -4.46 14.95
CA LEU A 69 -4.31 -3.54 14.77
C LEU A 69 -5.61 -4.08 15.37
N ARG A 70 -5.93 -5.36 15.11
CA ARG A 70 -7.11 -6.03 15.64
C ARG A 70 -7.08 -6.10 17.17
N GLN A 71 -5.93 -6.47 17.74
CA GLN A 71 -5.74 -6.50 19.20
C GLN A 71 -5.90 -5.11 19.80
N THR A 72 -5.27 -4.10 19.21
CA THR A 72 -5.39 -2.70 19.66
C THR A 72 -6.85 -2.23 19.63
N GLN A 73 -7.58 -2.51 18.55
CA GLN A 73 -9.02 -2.20 18.46
C GLN A 73 -9.84 -2.91 19.55
N ALA A 74 -9.57 -4.19 19.81
CA ALA A 74 -10.27 -4.95 20.85
C ALA A 74 -10.01 -4.39 22.26
N THR A 75 -8.75 -4.04 22.57
CA THR A 75 -8.39 -3.42 23.85
C THR A 75 -9.07 -2.07 24.04
N LEU A 76 -9.06 -1.21 23.02
CA LEU A 76 -9.72 0.10 23.08
C LEU A 76 -11.24 -0.01 23.28
N ALA A 77 -11.87 -1.00 22.64
CA ALA A 77 -13.29 -1.28 22.81
C ALA A 77 -13.64 -1.74 24.24
N LEU A 78 -12.79 -2.60 24.84
CA LEU A 78 -12.96 -3.03 26.24
C LEU A 78 -12.85 -1.86 27.23
N GLU A 79 -12.02 -0.87 26.93
CA GLU A 79 -11.84 0.33 27.76
C GLU A 79 -12.89 1.43 27.50
N ASN A 80 -13.91 1.19 26.66
CA ASN A 80 -14.88 2.20 26.19
C ASN A 80 -14.22 3.46 25.58
N LEU A 81 -12.99 3.32 25.08
CA LEU A 81 -12.28 4.40 24.44
C LEU A 81 -12.70 4.47 22.96
N SER A 82 -13.50 5.48 22.63
CA SER A 82 -13.82 5.81 21.24
C SER A 82 -12.59 6.43 20.57
N VAL A 83 -11.90 5.65 19.73
CA VAL A 83 -10.90 6.21 18.82
C VAL A 83 -11.63 6.79 17.63
N GLY A 84 -11.72 8.11 17.57
CA GLY A 84 -12.36 8.81 16.45
C GLY A 84 -11.74 8.43 15.10
N ASN A 85 -12.53 8.49 14.03
CA ASN A 85 -12.11 8.10 12.66
C ASN A 85 -10.78 8.73 12.22
N MET A 86 -10.47 9.95 12.68
CA MET A 86 -9.19 10.61 12.43
C MET A 86 -8.01 9.79 12.98
N ALA A 87 -8.08 9.39 14.25
CA ALA A 87 -7.00 8.68 14.94
C ALA A 87 -6.78 7.27 14.36
N MET A 88 -7.83 6.60 13.89
CA MET A 88 -7.72 5.33 13.17
C MET A 88 -7.06 5.49 11.79
N ASN A 89 -7.43 6.53 11.04
CA ASN A 89 -6.83 6.82 9.74
C ASN A 89 -5.34 7.19 9.88
N ALA A 90 -5.01 8.04 10.86
CA ALA A 90 -3.64 8.42 11.16
C ALA A 90 -2.81 7.22 11.65
N MET A 91 -3.37 6.32 12.46
CA MET A 91 -2.71 5.07 12.85
C MET A 91 -2.41 4.18 11.63
N GLY A 92 -3.35 4.06 10.69
CA GLY A 92 -3.13 3.35 9.43
C GLY A 92 -1.99 3.94 8.60
N LYS A 93 -1.87 5.28 8.54
CA LYS A 93 -0.74 5.96 7.87
C LYS A 93 0.58 5.71 8.59
N MET A 94 0.59 5.70 9.92
CA MET A 94 1.80 5.46 10.72
C MET A 94 2.33 4.04 10.53
N ILE A 95 1.45 3.03 10.55
CA ILE A 95 1.84 1.63 10.36
C ILE A 95 2.36 1.39 8.94
N LYS A 96 1.82 2.09 7.94
CA LYS A 96 2.31 2.10 6.55
C LYS A 96 3.59 2.96 6.37
N GLY A 97 4.20 3.47 7.44
CA GLY A 97 5.40 4.31 7.38
C GLY A 97 5.20 5.67 6.70
N LYS A 98 3.96 6.07 6.40
CA LYS A 98 3.65 7.32 5.68
C LYS A 98 3.72 8.56 6.58
N ILE A 99 3.63 8.39 7.90
CA ILE A 99 3.80 9.45 8.90
C ILE A 99 4.62 8.91 10.08
N SER A 100 5.36 9.79 10.77
CA SER A 100 6.12 9.40 11.96
C SER A 100 5.22 9.26 13.19
N ARG A 101 5.76 8.64 14.25
CA ARG A 101 5.08 8.56 15.56
C ARG A 101 4.85 9.94 16.16
N GLU A 102 5.81 10.85 16.02
CA GLU A 102 5.70 12.24 16.48
C GLU A 102 4.57 12.97 15.76
N GLU A 103 4.45 12.75 14.46
CA GLU A 103 3.40 13.33 13.62
C GLU A 103 2.02 12.79 13.98
N TYR A 104 1.90 11.47 14.20
CA TYR A 104 0.69 10.85 14.73
C TYR A 104 0.26 11.46 16.08
N GLN A 105 1.20 11.61 17.02
CA GLN A 105 0.93 12.21 18.33
C GLN A 105 0.50 13.69 18.23
N ARG A 106 1.09 14.45 17.30
CA ARG A 106 0.67 15.83 17.01
C ARG A 106 -0.77 15.87 16.52
N MET A 107 -1.13 15.03 15.55
CA MET A 107 -2.51 14.95 15.03
C MET A 107 -3.52 14.60 16.12
N LEU A 108 -3.18 13.66 17.02
CA LEU A 108 -4.04 13.33 18.17
C LEU A 108 -4.27 14.53 19.08
N LYS A 109 -3.20 15.26 19.43
CA LYS A 109 -3.29 16.44 20.30
C LYS A 109 -4.14 17.55 19.66
N GLU A 110 -3.98 17.80 18.36
CA GLU A 110 -4.76 18.82 17.63
C GLU A 110 -6.25 18.47 17.58
N ASN A 111 -6.59 17.21 17.29
CA ASN A 111 -7.98 16.76 17.25
C ASN A 111 -8.64 16.70 18.63
N TYR A 112 -7.87 16.43 19.69
CA TYR A 112 -8.36 16.54 21.06
C TYR A 112 -8.66 18.01 21.43
N LYS A 113 -7.78 18.95 21.04
CA LYS A 113 -8.02 20.39 21.22
C LYS A 113 -9.23 20.89 20.42
N ALA A 114 -9.42 20.41 19.20
CA ALA A 114 -10.52 20.80 18.33
C ALA A 114 -11.88 20.23 18.78
N ASN A 115 -11.89 19.05 19.41
CA ASN A 115 -13.10 18.38 19.91
C ASN A 115 -13.27 18.48 21.43
N GLY A 116 -12.47 19.31 22.10
CA GLY A 116 -12.57 19.57 23.53
C GLY A 116 -13.88 20.27 23.88
N LYS A 117 -14.87 19.47 24.27
CA LYS A 117 -15.84 19.83 25.31
C LYS A 117 -15.08 20.34 26.53
N HIS A 118 -15.52 21.49 27.07
CA HIS A 118 -15.25 21.89 28.46
C HIS A 118 -15.83 20.87 29.44
#